data_AF-A0A835DB48-F1
#
_entry.id   AF-A0A835DB48-F1
#
_cell.length_a   1.000
_cell.length_b   1.000
_cell.length_c   1.000
_cell.angle_alpha   90.00
_cell.angle_beta   90.00
_cell.angle_gamma   90.00
#
_symmetry.space_group_name_H-M   'P 1'
#
loop_
_entity.id
_entity.type
_entity.pdbx_description
1 polymer ?
#
loop_
_entity_poly.entity_id
_entity_poly.type
_entity_poly.pdbx_seq_one_letter_code
_entity_poly.pdbx_strand_id
1 'polypeptide(L)'
;MSGTPEFMAPEIYEKEYNELVDIYSFGMCVLEMLTSEYPYSECSNPAQIYKKVTSGKLPDAFYRIQDLEGRQFVRKCLERAPNRLPAKELLLDLFLMSLLPIPSIQTHNYYSIALETERK
;
A
#
# COMPACT_ATOMS: atom_id res chain seq x y z
N MET A 1 9.22 20.46 -0.87
CA MET A 1 9.09 18.99 -0.88
C MET A 1 8.07 18.66 -1.94
N SER A 2 8.43 17.85 -2.92
CA SER A 2 7.55 17.42 -4.00
C SER A 2 7.10 15.99 -3.67
N GLY A 3 5.80 15.80 -3.47
CA GLY A 3 5.20 14.52 -3.15
C GLY A 3 3.68 14.67 -3.11
N THR A 4 2.98 13.56 -3.31
CA THR A 4 1.52 13.49 -3.27
C THR A 4 1.11 13.16 -1.82
N PRO A 5 0.53 14.10 -1.05
CA PRO A 5 0.30 13.96 0.40
C PRO A 5 -0.38 12.66 0.84
N GLU A 6 -1.26 12.13 0.00
CA GLU A 6 -2.06 10.91 0.17
C GLU A 6 -1.18 9.65 0.32
N PHE A 7 0.03 9.67 -0.24
CA PHE A 7 0.97 8.56 -0.25
C PHE A 7 2.18 8.79 0.67
N MET A 8 2.33 10.00 1.23
CA MET A 8 3.51 10.38 2.00
C MET A 8 3.46 9.83 3.42
N ALA A 9 4.53 9.15 3.83
CA ALA A 9 4.73 8.71 5.21
C ALA A 9 4.85 9.90 6.18
N PRO A 10 4.44 9.76 7.45
CA PRO A 10 4.50 10.85 8.43
C PRO A 10 5.91 11.37 8.70
N GLU A 11 6.91 10.49 8.71
CA GLU A 11 8.31 10.85 8.96
C GLU A 11 8.95 11.70 7.85
N ILE A 12 8.36 11.74 6.64
CA ILE A 12 8.83 12.63 5.56
C ILE A 12 8.80 14.11 6.02
N TYR A 13 7.83 14.47 6.88
CA TYR A 13 7.70 15.83 7.41
C TYR A 13 8.78 16.18 8.45
N GLU A 14 9.43 15.18 9.04
CA GLU A 14 10.50 15.34 10.04
C GLU A 14 11.88 15.49 9.39
N LYS A 15 11.98 15.35 8.05
CA LYS A 15 13.20 15.48 7.21
C LYS A 15 14.30 14.44 7.48
N GLU A 16 14.13 13.57 8.46
CA GLU A 16 14.98 12.41 8.69
C GLU A 16 14.18 11.15 8.38
N TYR A 17 14.44 10.57 7.22
CA TYR A 17 13.76 9.37 6.76
C TYR A 17 14.69 8.48 5.93
N ASN A 18 14.33 7.21 5.84
CA ASN A 18 15.05 6.18 5.09
C ASN A 18 14.12 5.50 4.07
N GLU A 19 14.53 4.38 3.50
CA GLU A 19 13.77 3.62 2.50
C GLU A 19 12.40 3.12 3.00
N LEU A 20 12.13 3.14 4.31
CA LEU A 20 10.83 2.73 4.84
C LEU A 20 9.69 3.63 4.38
N VAL A 21 9.96 4.88 3.98
CA VAL A 21 8.92 5.76 3.41
C VAL A 21 8.35 5.21 2.09
N ASP A 22 9.16 4.46 1.34
CA ASP A 22 8.73 3.80 0.12
C ASP A 22 7.79 2.63 0.44
N ILE A 23 8.01 1.94 1.57
CA ILE A 23 7.12 0.88 2.05
C ILE A 23 5.74 1.44 2.41
N TYR A 24 5.68 2.62 3.03
CA TYR A 24 4.41 3.28 3.33
C TYR A 24 3.67 3.67 2.05
N SER A 25 4.38 4.31 1.13
CA SER A 25 3.85 4.73 -0.17
C SER A 25 3.33 3.52 -0.95
N PHE A 26 4.08 2.42 -0.94
CA PHE A 26 3.65 1.14 -1.51
C PHE A 26 2.39 0.58 -0.84
N GLY A 27 2.31 0.63 0.49
CA GLY A 27 1.10 0.25 1.23
C GLY A 27 -0.14 1.05 0.81
N MET A 28 0.02 2.35 0.54
CA MET A 28 -1.06 3.20 0.02
C MET A 28 -1.45 2.82 -1.42
N CYS A 29 -0.49 2.46 -2.28
CA CYS A 29 -0.81 1.94 -3.61
C CYS A 29 -1.56 0.60 -3.55
N VAL A 30 -1.15 -0.31 -2.66
CA VAL A 30 -1.85 -1.60 -2.48
C VAL A 30 -3.26 -1.39 -1.93
N LEU A 31 -3.42 -0.46 -0.99
CA LEU A 31 -4.73 -0.02 -0.51
C LEU A 31 -5.62 0.44 -1.67
N GLU A 32 -5.11 1.34 -2.51
CA GLU A 32 -5.84 1.85 -3.68
C GLU A 32 -6.21 0.72 -4.64
N MET A 33 -5.28 -0.21 -4.95
CA MET A 33 -5.55 -1.36 -5.82
C MET A 33 -6.63 -2.29 -5.24
N LEU A 34 -6.59 -2.57 -3.94
CA LEU A 34 -7.56 -3.48 -3.29
C LEU A 34 -8.95 -2.87 -3.13
N THR A 35 -9.05 -1.55 -3.12
CA THR A 35 -10.33 -0.84 -2.86
C THR A 35 -10.87 -0.13 -4.10
N SER A 36 -10.03 0.12 -5.11
CA SER A 36 -10.30 1.04 -6.21
C SER A 36 -10.65 2.46 -5.73
N GLU A 37 -10.17 2.85 -4.55
CA GLU A 37 -10.44 4.14 -3.93
C GLU A 37 -9.14 4.88 -3.63
N TYR A 38 -9.11 6.17 -3.98
CA TYR A 38 -7.95 7.01 -3.74
C TYR A 38 -7.71 7.19 -2.22
N PRO A 39 -6.47 7.03 -1.72
CA PRO A 39 -6.17 7.19 -0.31
C PRO A 39 -6.58 8.57 0.22
N TYR A 40 -7.26 8.59 1.36
CA TYR A 40 -7.80 9.80 1.99
C TYR A 40 -8.76 10.62 1.12
N SER A 41 -9.47 10.01 0.16
CA SER A 41 -10.51 10.68 -0.65
C SER A 41 -11.62 11.35 0.18
N GLU A 42 -11.78 10.98 1.46
CA GLU A 42 -12.67 11.66 2.40
C GLU A 42 -12.16 13.03 2.89
N CYS A 43 -10.92 13.41 2.59
CA CYS A 43 -10.32 14.70 2.96
C CYS A 43 -10.47 15.71 1.81
N SER A 44 -10.83 16.95 2.13
CA SER A 44 -11.04 18.00 1.13
C SER A 44 -9.78 18.78 0.76
N ASN A 45 -8.70 18.64 1.52
CA ASN A 45 -7.44 19.34 1.28
C ASN A 45 -6.23 18.64 1.93
N PRO A 46 -5.00 18.95 1.47
CA PRO A 46 -3.76 18.38 2.01
C PRO A 46 -3.56 18.58 3.52
N ALA A 47 -4.06 19.66 4.12
CA ALA A 47 -3.89 19.91 5.55
C ALA A 47 -4.68 18.92 6.41
N GLN A 48 -5.85 18.48 5.94
CA GLN A 48 -6.62 17.41 6.60
C GLN A 48 -5.91 16.06 6.51
N ILE A 49 -5.32 15.75 5.35
CA ILE A 49 -4.52 14.54 5.13
C ILE A 49 -3.32 14.54 6.08
N TYR A 50 -2.54 15.63 6.09
CA TYR A 50 -1.41 15.81 7.00
C TYR A 50 -1.80 15.56 8.45
N LYS A 51 -2.92 16.14 8.92
CA LYS A 51 -3.42 15.94 10.28
C LYS A 51 -3.78 14.48 10.56
N LYS A 52 -4.43 13.78 9.62
CA LYS A 52 -4.77 12.35 9.78
C LYS A 52 -3.49 11.49 9.84
N VAL A 53 -2.62 11.64 8.84
CA VAL A 53 -1.36 10.89 8.70
C VAL A 53 -0.48 11.04 9.95
N THR A 54 -0.23 12.28 10.39
CA THR A 54 0.61 12.53 11.59
C THR A 54 -0.04 12.04 12.90
N SER A 55 -1.38 11.96 12.95
CA SER A 55 -2.09 11.35 14.08
C SER A 55 -2.19 9.81 14.03
N GLY A 56 -1.69 9.18 12.96
CA GLY A 56 -1.77 7.73 12.75
C GLY A 56 -3.18 7.25 12.35
N LYS A 57 -4.05 8.13 11.87
CA LYS A 57 -5.37 7.75 11.36
C LYS A 57 -5.25 7.30 9.90
N LEU A 58 -5.69 6.08 9.63
CA LEU A 58 -5.69 5.49 8.29
C LEU A 58 -6.84 6.06 7.43
N PRO A 59 -6.73 5.97 6.09
CA PRO A 59 -7.83 6.30 5.17
C PRO A 59 -9.09 5.48 5.46
N ASP A 60 -10.27 6.03 5.18
CA ASP A 60 -11.52 5.27 5.35
C ASP A 60 -11.56 4.02 4.45
N ALA A 61 -10.93 4.08 3.26
CA ALA A 61 -10.78 2.96 2.33
C ALA A 61 -10.11 1.74 2.97
N PHE A 62 -9.19 1.93 3.93
CA PHE A 62 -8.52 0.82 4.62
C PHE A 62 -9.50 -0.13 5.31
N TYR A 63 -10.57 0.42 5.87
CA TYR A 63 -11.60 -0.38 6.54
C TYR A 63 -12.56 -1.07 5.57
N ARG A 64 -12.50 -0.73 4.27
CA ARG A 64 -13.29 -1.33 3.20
C ARG A 64 -12.59 -2.48 2.47
N ILE A 65 -11.29 -2.72 2.70
CA ILE A 65 -10.56 -3.87 2.15
C ILE A 65 -11.25 -5.16 2.61
N GLN A 66 -11.80 -5.97 1.70
CA GLN A 66 -12.50 -7.21 2.06
C GLN A 66 -11.56 -8.38 2.35
N ASP A 67 -10.46 -8.48 1.60
CA ASP A 67 -9.45 -9.52 1.73
C ASP A 67 -8.67 -9.37 3.05
N LEU A 68 -8.68 -10.40 3.91
CA LEU A 68 -8.14 -10.28 5.26
C LEU A 68 -6.61 -10.23 5.25
N GLU A 69 -5.98 -11.06 4.43
CA GLU A 69 -4.54 -11.13 4.21
C GLU A 69 -4.01 -9.80 3.65
N GLY A 70 -4.66 -9.26 2.61
CA GLY A 70 -4.36 -7.96 2.01
C GLY A 70 -4.55 -6.81 3.00
N ARG A 71 -5.61 -6.84 3.81
CA ARG A 71 -5.81 -5.84 4.87
C ARG A 71 -4.70 -5.90 5.92
N GLN A 72 -4.27 -7.10 6.31
CA GLN A 72 -3.16 -7.28 7.24
C GLN A 72 -1.82 -6.83 6.63
N PHE A 73 -1.59 -7.13 5.35
CA PHE A 73 -0.42 -6.69 4.61
C PHE A 73 -0.33 -5.17 4.56
N VAL A 74 -1.40 -4.50 4.10
CA VAL A 74 -1.47 -3.03 4.06
C VAL A 74 -1.24 -2.45 5.47
N ARG A 75 -1.82 -3.05 6.52
CA ARG A 75 -1.58 -2.60 7.89
C ARG A 75 -0.08 -2.63 8.26
N LYS A 76 0.64 -3.70 7.91
CA LYS A 76 2.09 -3.80 8.16
C LYS A 76 2.88 -2.73 7.41
N CYS A 77 2.49 -2.42 6.18
CA CYS A 77 3.10 -1.33 5.41
C CYS A 77 2.83 0.06 6.00
N LEU A 78 1.64 0.28 6.57
CA LEU A 78 1.21 1.59 7.09
C LEU A 78 1.54 1.81 8.58
N GLU A 79 2.30 0.90 9.18
CA GLU A 79 2.78 1.03 10.56
C GLU A 79 3.76 2.21 10.71
N ARG A 80 4.00 2.67 11.95
CA ARG A 80 5.04 3.68 12.22
C ARG A 80 6.42 3.16 11.81
N ALA A 81 7.27 4.05 11.28
CA ALA A 81 8.62 3.74 10.81
C ALA A 81 9.41 2.73 11.66
N PRO A 82 9.57 2.88 13.00
CA PRO A 82 10.36 1.93 13.81
C PRO A 82 9.80 0.50 13.85
N ASN A 83 8.52 0.32 13.54
CA ASN A 83 7.83 -0.96 13.56
C ASN A 83 7.46 -1.44 12.14
N ARG A 84 7.74 -0.63 11.11
CA ARG A 84 7.42 -0.96 9.72
C ARG A 84 8.46 -1.93 9.18
N LEU A 85 7.99 -3.06 8.67
CA LEU A 85 8.88 -4.11 8.15
C LEU A 85 9.57 -3.65 6.86
N PRO A 86 10.85 -4.03 6.63
CA PRO A 86 11.55 -3.73 5.39
C PRO A 86 11.00 -4.58 4.23
N ALA A 87 11.27 -4.14 2.99
CA ALA A 87 10.81 -4.81 1.76
C ALA A 87 11.12 -6.31 1.74
N LYS A 88 12.32 -6.71 2.18
CA LYS A 88 12.77 -8.10 2.19
C LYS A 88 11.88 -9.00 3.04
N GLU A 89 11.38 -8.49 4.17
CA GLU A 89 10.49 -9.24 5.05
C GLU A 89 9.06 -9.26 4.53
N LEU A 90 8.57 -8.13 4.02
CA LEU A 90 7.25 -8.02 3.42
C LEU A 90 7.09 -8.89 2.17
N LEU A 91 8.17 -9.12 1.42
CA LEU A 91 8.16 -10.03 0.27
C LEU A 91 7.72 -11.45 0.66
N LEU A 92 8.02 -11.88 1.89
CA LEU A 92 7.67 -13.20 2.43
C LEU A 92 6.28 -13.24 3.08
N ASP A 93 5.55 -12.13 3.07
CA ASP A 93 4.20 -12.08 3.61
C ASP A 93 3.25 -12.99 2.84
N LEU A 94 2.32 -13.63 3.55
CA LEU A 94 1.34 -14.55 2.97
C LEU A 94 0.54 -13.90 1.83
N PHE A 95 0.22 -12.61 1.95
CA PHE A 95 -0.49 -11.88 0.90
C PHE A 95 0.30 -11.91 -0.42
N LEU A 96 1.57 -11.51 -0.40
CA LEU A 96 2.39 -11.51 -1.62
C LEU A 96 2.76 -12.92 -2.08
N MET A 97 3.10 -13.82 -1.15
CA MET A 97 3.41 -15.22 -1.46
C MET A 97 2.24 -15.94 -2.15
N SER A 98 0.99 -15.61 -1.80
CA SER A 98 -0.20 -16.18 -2.46
C SER A 98 -0.39 -15.71 -3.91
N LEU A 99 0.15 -14.54 -4.25
CA LEU A 99 0.05 -13.93 -5.58
C LEU A 99 1.19 -14.37 -6.52
N LEU A 100 2.31 -14.82 -5.97
CA LEU A 100 3.42 -15.30 -6.79
C LEU A 100 3.05 -16.66 -7.40
N PRO A 101 3.17 -16.81 -8.73
CA PRO A 101 3.01 -18.12 -9.35
C PRO A 101 4.02 -19.08 -8.72
N ILE A 102 3.55 -20.26 -8.32
CA ILE A 102 4.42 -21.33 -7.83
C ILE A 102 5.56 -21.48 -8.85
N PRO A 103 6.85 -21.42 -8.46
CA PRO A 103 7.97 -21.46 -9.40
C PRO A 103 8.02 -22.67 -10.33
N SER A 104 7.13 -23.66 -10.15
CA SER A 104 7.02 -24.86 -10.98
C SER A 104 5.81 -24.91 -11.93
N ILE A 105 4.86 -23.96 -11.92
CA ILE A 105 3.66 -24.04 -12.78
C ILE A 105 3.38 -22.72 -13.51
N GLN A 106 3.87 -22.66 -14.76
CA GLN A 106 3.43 -21.86 -15.91
C GLN A 106 3.24 -20.35 -15.74
N THR A 107 4.35 -19.62 -15.89
CA THR A 107 4.38 -18.18 -16.21
C THR A 107 3.69 -17.81 -17.55
N HIS A 108 3.34 -18.77 -18.40
CA HIS A 108 2.71 -18.52 -19.70
C HIS A 108 1.21 -18.17 -19.65
N ASN A 109 0.50 -18.54 -18.58
CA ASN A 109 -0.95 -18.31 -18.52
C ASN A 109 -1.33 -16.91 -17.99
N TYR A 110 -0.53 -16.34 -17.09
CA TYR A 110 -0.84 -15.06 -16.45
C TYR A 110 -0.81 -13.88 -17.45
N TYR A 111 0.17 -13.83 -18.35
CA TYR A 111 0.26 -12.79 -19.38
C TYR A 111 -0.90 -12.86 -20.38
N SER A 112 -1.36 -14.07 -20.72
CA SER A 112 -2.46 -14.26 -21.67
C SER A 112 -3.80 -13.76 -21.11
N ILE A 113 -4.05 -14.00 -19.81
CA ILE A 113 -5.27 -13.55 -19.11
C ILE A 113 -5.29 -12.03 -18.91
N ALA A 114 -4.15 -11.42 -18.55
CA ALA A 114 -4.04 -9.98 -18.40
C ALA A 114 -4.38 -9.25 -19.72
N LEU A 115 -3.86 -9.75 -20.84
CA LEU A 115 -4.10 -9.19 -22.19
C LEU A 115 -5.52 -9.44 -22.74
N GLU A 116 -6.29 -10.36 -22.17
CA GLU A 116 -7.70 -10.56 -22.50
C GLU A 116 -8.62 -9.64 -21.69
N THR A 117 -8.19 -9.24 -20.49
CA THR A 117 -8.96 -8.35 -19.62
C THR A 117 -8.91 -6.89 -20.10
N GLU A 118 -7.82 -6.47 -20.74
CA GLU A 118 -7.66 -5.13 -21.34
C GLU A 118 -8.39 -4.95 -22.70
N ARG A 119 -9.07 -5.98 -23.20
CA ARG A 119 -9.79 -5.96 -24.49
C ARG A 119 -11.33 -5.90 -24.36
N LYS A 120 -11.85 -5.47 -23.22
CA LYS A 120 -13.28 -5.16 -23.02
C LYS A 120 -13.46 -3.71 -22.61
#